data_AF-A0A212CC10-F1
#
_entry.id   AF-A0A212CC10-F1
#
_cell.length_a   1.000
_cell.length_b   1.000
_cell.length_c   1.000
_cell.angle_alpha   90.00
_cell.angle_beta   90.00
_cell.angle_gamma   90.00
#
_symmetry.space_group_name_H-M   'P 1'
#
loop_
_entity.id
_entity.type
_entity.pdbx_description
1 polymer ?
#
loop_
_entity_poly.entity_id
_entity_poly.type
_entity_poly.pdbx_seq_one_letter_code
_entity_poly.pdbx_strand_id
1 'polypeptide(L)' 'MFGKKKKKIEISGPSNFEHRVHTGFDPQEQKFTGLPQQWHSLLADTANRPKPMVDPSCITPIQLAPMKV' A
#
# COMPACT_ATOMS: atom_id res chain seq x y z
N MET A 1 -24.95 -39.16 -23.47
CA MET A 1 -24.24 -37.88 -23.24
C MET A 1 -23.69 -37.88 -21.82
N PHE A 2 -22.40 -38.16 -21.63
CA PHE A 2 -21.79 -38.12 -20.30
C PHE A 2 -21.21 -36.73 -20.06
N GLY A 3 -21.94 -35.90 -19.30
CA GLY A 3 -21.45 -34.59 -18.87
C GLY A 3 -20.20 -34.76 -18.02
N LYS A 4 -19.11 -34.06 -18.38
CA LYS A 4 -17.86 -34.08 -17.60
C LYS A 4 -18.15 -33.51 -16.20
N LYS A 5 -18.01 -34.35 -15.16
CA LYS A 5 -18.12 -33.92 -13.76
C LYS A 5 -17.00 -32.92 -13.47
N LYS A 6 -17.36 -31.75 -12.94
CA LYS A 6 -16.39 -30.71 -12.55
C LYS A 6 -15.56 -31.24 -11.38
N LYS A 7 -14.22 -31.24 -11.52
CA LYS A 7 -13.33 -31.59 -10.41
C LYS A 7 -13.47 -30.54 -9.31
N LYS A 8 -13.54 -31.00 -8.06
CA LYS A 8 -13.48 -30.15 -6.87
C LYS A 8 -12.11 -29.47 -6.82
N ILE A 9 -12.08 -28.18 -6.54
CA ILE A 9 -10.83 -27.45 -6.32
C ILE A 9 -10.33 -27.84 -4.93
N GLU A 10 -9.16 -28.49 -4.89
CA GLU A 10 -8.46 -28.81 -3.65
C GLU A 10 -7.26 -27.87 -3.52
N ILE A 11 -7.21 -27.13 -2.42
CA ILE A 11 -6.09 -26.26 -2.07
C ILE A 11 -5.20 -27.07 -1.11
N SER A 12 -3.99 -27.42 -1.54
CA SER A 12 -3.02 -28.17 -0.72
C SER A 12 -2.40 -27.31 0.39
N GLY A 13 -1.58 -27.94 1.24
CA GLY A 13 -0.71 -27.18 2.13
C GLY A 13 0.29 -26.30 1.37
N PRO A 14 0.75 -25.19 1.97
CA PRO A 14 1.75 -24.32 1.35
C PRO A 14 3.08 -25.07 1.22
N SER A 15 3.79 -24.79 0.14
CA SER A 15 5.14 -25.29 -0.13
C SER A 15 5.92 -24.22 -0.91
N ASN A 16 7.24 -24.40 -1.06
CA ASN A 16 8.11 -23.49 -1.83
C ASN A 16 8.05 -22.03 -1.35
N PHE A 17 8.27 -21.83 -0.04
CA PHE A 17 8.41 -20.47 0.48
C PHE A 17 9.53 -19.73 -0.28
N GLU A 18 9.20 -18.54 -0.78
CA GLU A 18 10.12 -17.69 -1.51
C GLU A 18 10.12 -16.30 -0.85
N HIS A 19 11.25 -15.93 -0.26
CA HIS A 19 11.44 -14.59 0.29
C HIS A 19 11.85 -13.64 -0.83
N ARG A 20 10.87 -12.96 -1.43
CA ARG A 20 11.10 -12.12 -2.62
C ARG A 20 11.71 -10.76 -2.29
N VAL A 21 11.25 -10.12 -1.22
CA VAL A 21 11.66 -8.76 -0.84
C VAL A 21 11.60 -8.63 0.68
N HIS A 22 12.62 -7.98 1.26
CA HIS A 22 12.64 -7.60 2.67
C HIS A 22 12.85 -6.09 2.77
N THR A 23 11.82 -5.37 3.24
CA THR A 23 11.93 -3.93 3.47
C THR A 23 12.23 -3.66 4.94
N GLY A 24 13.35 -2.99 5.18
CA GLY A 24 13.78 -2.53 6.50
C GLY A 24 13.79 -1.00 6.59
N PHE A 25 14.07 -0.50 7.79
CA PHE A 25 14.32 0.92 8.03
C PHE A 25 15.67 1.07 8.72
N ASP A 26 16.55 1.87 8.12
CA ASP A 26 17.82 2.26 8.70
C ASP A 26 17.62 3.52 9.56
N PRO A 27 17.73 3.43 10.89
CA PRO A 27 17.57 4.57 11.78
C PRO A 27 18.75 5.54 11.74
N GLN A 28 19.94 5.14 11.29
CA GLN A 28 21.08 6.05 11.17
C GLN A 28 20.91 7.01 9.99
N GLU A 29 20.52 6.46 8.84
CA GLU A 29 20.27 7.26 7.64
C GLU A 29 18.85 7.82 7.54
N GLN A 30 17.93 7.36 8.40
CA GLN A 30 16.49 7.64 8.34
C GLN A 30 15.88 7.28 6.97
N LYS A 31 16.28 6.12 6.42
CA LYS A 31 15.85 5.66 5.09
C LYS A 31 15.32 4.23 5.13
N PHE A 32 14.40 3.95 4.22
CA PHE A 32 13.97 2.58 3.96
C PHE A 32 14.96 1.85 3.07
N THR A 33 15.26 0.59 3.40
CA THR A 33 16.17 -0.29 2.66
C THR A 33 15.40 -1.50 2.14
N GLY A 34 15.86 -2.09 1.04
CA GLY A 34 15.20 -3.27 0.45
C GLY A 34 13.75 -3.01 0.02
N LEU A 35 13.44 -1.78 -0.38
CA LEU A 35 12.15 -1.45 -0.97
C LEU A 35 11.99 -2.17 -2.32
N PRO A 36 10.77 -2.59 -2.69
CA PRO A 36 10.46 -2.92 -4.07
C PRO A 36 10.83 -1.75 -5.00
N GLN A 37 11.38 -2.04 -6.18
CA GLN A 37 11.83 -1.01 -7.13
C GLN A 37 10.73 0.03 -7.43
N GLN A 38 9.47 -0.41 -7.53
CA GLN A 38 8.32 0.44 -7.81
C GLN A 38 8.01 1.47 -6.71
N TRP A 39 8.48 1.24 -5.47
CA TRP A 39 8.17 2.10 -4.32
C TRP A 39 9.15 3.24 -4.12
N HIS A 40 10.34 3.16 -4.74
CA HIS A 40 11.37 4.18 -4.63
C HIS A 40 10.87 5.56 -5.09
N SER A 41 10.15 5.61 -6.22
CA SER A 41 9.60 6.87 -6.75
C SER A 41 8.49 7.42 -5.87
N LEU A 42 7.62 6.57 -5.31
CA LEU A 42 6.53 7.01 -4.44
C LEU A 42 7.05 7.68 -3.16
N LEU A 43 8.13 7.16 -2.60
CA LEU A 43 8.71 7.70 -1.37
C LEU A 43 9.53 8.96 -1.64
N ALA A 44 10.25 9.03 -2.76
CA ALA A 44 10.96 10.25 -3.17
C ALA A 44 10.00 11.40 -3.54
N ASP A 45 8.89 11.09 -4.21
CA ASP A 45 7.96 12.09 -4.75
C ASP A 45 7.11 12.77 -3.67
N THR A 46 6.93 12.17 -2.49
CA THR A 46 6.15 12.80 -1.40
C THR A 46 6.82 14.02 -0.78
N ALA A 47 8.15 14.12 -0.83
CA ALA A 47 8.88 15.27 -0.32
C ALA A 47 8.84 16.49 -1.27
N ASN A 48 8.74 16.25 -2.58
CA ASN A 48 8.81 17.29 -3.61
C ASN A 48 7.50 17.55 -4.36
N ARG A 49 6.42 16.83 -4.02
CA ARG A 49 5.12 17.09 -4.63
C ARG A 49 4.70 18.53 -4.27
N PRO A 50 4.43 19.40 -5.25
CA PRO A 50 3.81 20.68 -4.97
C PRO A 50 2.55 20.41 -4.16
N LYS A 51 2.35 21.15 -3.06
CA LYS A 51 1.06 21.14 -2.37
C LYS A 51 0.01 21.39 -3.45
N PRO A 52 -1.04 20.55 -3.55
CA PRO A 52 -2.09 20.80 -4.53
C PRO A 52 -2.57 22.24 -4.34
N MET A 53 -2.73 22.99 -5.44
CA MET A 53 -3.36 24.31 -5.36
C MET A 53 -4.78 24.09 -4.86
N VAL A 54 -4.99 24.36 -3.58
CA VAL A 54 -6.32 24.32 -2.95
C VAL A 54 -6.93 25.69 -3.13
N ASP A 55 -8.06 25.75 -3.83
CA ASP A 55 -8.90 26.94 -3.85
C ASP A 55 -9.64 27.04 -2.50
N PRO A 56 -9.41 28.11 -1.71
CA PRO A 56 -10.09 28.31 -0.44
C PRO A 56 -11.63 28.36 -0.55
N SER A 57 -12.17 28.76 -1.71
CA SER A 57 -13.61 28.82 -1.96
C SER A 57 -14.26 27.45 -2.16
N CYS A 58 -13.46 26.42 -2.46
CA CYS A 58 -13.92 25.04 -2.69
C CYS A 58 -13.73 24.13 -1.46
N ILE A 59 -13.20 24.65 -0.35
CA ILE A 59 -13.03 23.88 0.88
C ILE A 59 -14.42 23.65 1.48
N THR A 60 -14.87 22.40 1.50
CA THR A 60 -16.09 22.03 2.21
C THR A 60 -15.87 22.26 3.71
N PRO A 61 -16.63 23.18 4.35
CA PRO A 61 -16.51 23.39 5.78
C PRO A 61 -16.98 22.13 6.49
N ILE A 62 -16.04 21.41 7.11
CA ILE A 62 -16.38 20.30 8.00
C ILE A 62 -16.84 20.91 9.33
N GLN A 63 -18.12 20.73 9.68
CA GLN A 63 -18.57 20.93 11.05
C GLN A 63 -17.95 19.81 11.90
N LEU A 64 -16.84 20.11 12.58
CA LEU A 64 -16.28 19.21 13.57
C LEU A 64 -17.33 19.03 14.67
N ALA A 65 -17.92 17.84 14.76
CA ALA A 65 -18.73 17.48 15.91
C ALA A 65 -17.86 17.61 17.17
N PRO A 66 -18.39 18.16 18.28
CA PRO A 66 -17.64 18.26 19.52
C PRO A 66 -17.12 16.88 19.89
N MET A 67 -15.82 16.80 20.16
CA MET A 67 -15.20 15.59 20.67
C MET A 67 -15.95 15.19 21.94
N LYS A 68 -16.57 14.02 21.92
CA LYS A 68 -17.11 13.39 23.12
C LYS A 68 -15.96 13.18 24.10
N VAL A 69 -16.02 13.92 25.22
CA VAL A 69 -15.12 13.78 26.37
C VAL A 69 -15.38 12.46 27.06
#